data_AF-A0A9P9PEW8-F1
#
_entry.id   AF-A0A9P9PEW8-F1
#
_cell.length_a   1.000
_cell.length_b   1.000
_cell.length_c   1.000
_cell.angle_alpha   90.00
_cell.angle_beta   90.00
_cell.angle_gamma   90.00
#
_symmetry.space_group_name_H-M   'P 1'
#
loop_
_entity.id
_entity.type
_entity.pdbx_description
1 polymer ?
#
loop_
_entity_poly.entity_id
_entity_poly.type
_entity_poly.pdbx_seq_one_letter_code
_entity_poly.pdbx_strand_id
1 'polypeptide(L)'
;MNLLLCLINLITLAASRPSPDVQSSDAIEGVQHSLAKANCEPGRVYCFGQLTQDLGVDQQNLLHQYCNQQFKYDAQSCHGCKRPFPVPNCFASPGAWNSVFVCKGSERYDFAYRCDKWCEDGKCV
;
A
#
# COMPACT_ATOMS: atom_id res chain seq x y z
N MET A 1 -61.55 -3.60 25.18
CA MET A 1 -60.92 -2.74 26.20
C MET A 1 -59.98 -1.80 25.45
N ASN A 2 -60.42 -0.55 25.24
CA ASN A 2 -59.60 0.52 24.67
C ASN A 2 -58.59 0.99 25.72
N LEU A 3 -57.37 1.36 25.32
CA LEU A 3 -56.76 2.69 25.52
C LEU A 3 -55.25 2.70 25.16
N LEU A 4 -54.90 3.65 24.26
CA LEU A 4 -53.73 4.55 24.21
C LEU A 4 -52.30 3.97 24.03
N LEU A 5 -51.65 4.16 22.87
CA LEU A 5 -50.87 5.33 22.38
C LEU A 5 -49.63 5.70 23.22
N CYS A 6 -48.42 5.57 22.65
CA CYS A 6 -47.51 6.70 22.42
C CYS A 6 -46.28 6.30 21.59
N LEU A 7 -46.24 6.83 20.36
CA LEU A 7 -45.06 6.98 19.50
C LEU A 7 -44.13 8.03 20.11
N ILE A 8 -42.81 7.75 20.19
CA ILE A 8 -41.81 8.82 20.27
C ILE A 8 -40.68 8.51 19.27
N ASN A 9 -40.75 9.19 18.13
CA ASN A 9 -39.61 9.48 17.28
C ASN A 9 -38.75 10.53 18.00
N LEU A 10 -37.44 10.31 18.11
CA LEU A 10 -36.48 11.34 18.46
C LEU A 10 -35.42 11.42 17.37
N ILE A 11 -35.74 12.23 16.37
CA ILE A 11 -34.78 12.83 15.44
C ILE A 11 -34.03 13.90 16.23
N THR A 12 -32.72 13.74 16.41
CA THR A 12 -31.86 14.84 16.86
C THR A 12 -30.90 15.20 15.73
N LEU A 13 -31.28 16.24 14.98
CA LEU A 13 -30.35 16.99 14.14
C LEU A 13 -29.45 17.82 15.06
N ALA A 14 -28.22 17.38 15.25
CA ALA A 14 -27.17 18.23 15.81
C ALA A 14 -26.62 19.12 14.69
N ALA A 15 -27.07 20.37 14.64
CA ALA A 15 -26.43 21.42 13.85
C ALA A 15 -25.08 21.77 14.48
N SER A 16 -23.98 21.22 13.96
CA SER A 16 -22.63 21.69 14.28
C SER A 16 -22.29 22.86 13.35
N ARG A 17 -22.20 24.05 13.95
CA ARG A 17 -21.70 25.27 13.32
C ARG A 17 -20.22 25.11 12.94
N PRO A 18 -19.76 25.69 11.82
CA PRO A 18 -18.33 25.86 11.57
C PRO A 18 -17.79 26.89 12.56
N SER A 19 -16.82 26.49 13.39
CA SER A 19 -16.00 27.43 14.16
C SER A 19 -14.76 27.81 13.35
N PRO A 20 -14.30 29.06 13.49
CA PRO A 20 -13.35 29.70 12.58
C PRO A 20 -11.94 29.14 12.70
N ASP A 21 -11.21 29.25 11.59
CA ASP A 21 -9.77 29.09 11.46
C ASP A 21 -9.02 29.64 12.68
N VAL A 22 -8.45 28.72 13.45
CA VAL A 22 -7.27 29.00 14.26
C VAL A 22 -6.09 28.45 13.48
N GLN A 23 -5.43 29.33 12.74
CA GLN A 23 -4.05 29.13 12.29
C GLN A 23 -3.19 28.91 13.55
N SER A 24 -2.89 27.66 13.86
CA SER A 24 -1.69 27.31 14.61
C SER A 24 -0.65 26.80 13.63
N SER A 25 0.34 27.66 13.42
CA SER A 25 1.57 27.39 12.72
C SER A 25 2.36 26.33 13.49
N ASP A 26 2.18 25.07 13.13
CA ASP A 26 3.26 24.09 13.21
C ASP A 26 3.48 23.56 11.80
N ALA A 27 4.44 24.20 11.13
CA ALA A 27 5.00 23.74 9.89
C ALA A 27 5.69 22.39 10.15
N ILE A 28 4.99 21.29 9.93
CA ILE A 28 5.63 20.08 9.43
C ILE A 28 5.33 20.10 7.95
N GLU A 29 6.30 20.61 7.19
CA GLU A 29 6.46 20.30 5.76
C GLU A 29 6.49 18.78 5.65
N GLY A 30 5.31 18.17 5.50
CA GLY A 30 5.19 16.89 4.85
C GLY A 30 5.66 17.15 3.44
N VAL A 31 6.95 16.92 3.20
CA VAL A 31 7.57 16.97 1.88
C VAL A 31 6.72 16.06 1.00
N GLN A 32 5.77 16.66 0.29
CA GLN A 32 5.19 16.10 -0.90
C GLN A 32 6.36 16.04 -1.87
N HIS A 33 7.15 14.98 -1.73
CA HIS A 33 7.89 14.42 -2.81
C HIS A 33 6.84 14.01 -3.84
N SER A 34 6.40 14.99 -4.63
CA SER A 34 6.15 14.80 -6.04
C SER A 34 7.47 14.36 -6.67
N LEU A 35 7.97 13.18 -6.27
CA LEU A 35 8.88 12.42 -7.08
C LEU A 35 8.09 12.18 -8.34
N ALA A 36 8.47 12.89 -9.41
CA ALA A 36 8.06 12.54 -10.74
C ALA A 36 8.25 11.04 -10.84
N LYS A 37 7.13 10.31 -10.83
CA LYS A 37 7.01 8.87 -10.83
C LYS A 37 8.10 8.30 -11.73
N ALA A 38 9.19 7.85 -11.12
CA ALA A 38 10.41 7.58 -11.87
C ALA A 38 10.10 6.33 -12.69
N ASN A 39 9.92 6.51 -14.00
CA ASN A 39 9.75 5.38 -14.90
C ASN A 39 11.01 4.54 -14.80
N CYS A 40 10.88 3.33 -14.25
CA CYS A 40 11.97 2.37 -14.19
C CYS A 40 12.46 2.05 -15.61
N GLU A 41 13.74 1.67 -15.73
CA GLU A 41 14.32 1.26 -17.01
C GLU A 41 13.83 -0.16 -17.35
N PRO A 42 13.09 -0.36 -18.45
CA PRO A 42 12.57 -1.69 -18.82
C PRO A 42 13.69 -2.71 -18.96
N GLY A 43 13.50 -3.89 -18.35
CA GLY A 43 14.48 -4.97 -18.32
C GLY A 43 15.50 -4.88 -17.18
N ARG A 44 15.61 -3.72 -16.51
CA ARG A 44 16.47 -3.57 -15.33
C ARG A 44 15.85 -4.26 -14.11
N VAL A 45 16.72 -4.80 -13.26
CA VAL A 45 16.36 -5.43 -11.99
C VAL A 45 16.53 -4.47 -10.83
N TYR A 46 15.64 -4.55 -9.85
CA TYR A 46 15.62 -3.68 -8.67
C TYR A 46 15.24 -4.49 -7.44
N CYS A 47 15.79 -4.12 -6.28
CA CYS A 47 15.31 -4.64 -5.00
C CYS A 47 13.96 -4.01 -4.63
N PHE A 48 13.18 -4.71 -3.82
CA PHE A 48 11.93 -4.17 -3.25
C PHE A 48 12.13 -2.76 -2.63
N GLY A 49 13.16 -2.62 -1.79
CA GLY A 49 13.47 -1.35 -1.12
C GLY A 49 13.84 -0.24 -2.10
N GLN A 50 14.57 -0.54 -3.17
CA GLN A 50 14.91 0.46 -4.18
C GLN A 50 13.69 0.97 -4.94
N LEU A 51 12.75 0.06 -5.25
CA LEU A 51 11.50 0.45 -5.88
C LEU A 51 10.69 1.38 -4.99
N THR A 52 10.56 1.08 -3.69
CA THR A 52 9.70 1.84 -2.79
C THR A 52 10.36 3.11 -2.23
N GLN A 53 11.67 3.09 -1.97
CA GLN A 53 12.40 4.20 -1.35
C GLN A 53 13.01 5.13 -2.39
N ASP A 54 13.68 4.59 -3.43
CA ASP A 54 14.43 5.41 -4.39
C ASP A 54 13.54 5.87 -5.55
N LEU A 55 12.72 4.95 -6.08
CA LEU A 55 11.86 5.21 -7.24
C LEU A 55 10.44 5.65 -6.86
N GLY A 56 10.10 5.62 -5.57
CA GLY A 56 8.79 6.05 -5.06
C GLY A 56 7.62 5.19 -5.56
N VAL A 57 7.86 3.93 -5.91
CA VAL A 57 6.81 2.99 -6.31
C VAL A 57 5.92 2.70 -5.11
N ASP A 58 4.60 2.76 -5.32
CA ASP A 58 3.64 2.44 -4.27
C ASP A 58 3.86 1.00 -3.75
N GLN A 59 4.11 0.89 -2.44
CA GLN A 59 4.43 -0.37 -1.80
C GLN A 59 3.29 -1.38 -1.95
N GLN A 60 2.04 -0.94 -1.80
CA GLN A 60 0.88 -1.83 -1.86
C GLN A 60 0.71 -2.41 -3.26
N ASN A 61 0.81 -1.58 -4.29
CA ASN A 61 0.82 -2.00 -5.68
C ASN A 61 1.90 -3.06 -5.95
N LEU A 62 3.13 -2.83 -5.48
CA LEU A 62 4.22 -3.79 -5.67
C LEU A 62 3.96 -5.12 -4.94
N LEU A 63 3.41 -5.08 -3.73
CA LEU A 63 3.02 -6.28 -2.97
C LEU A 63 1.87 -7.04 -3.63
N HIS A 64 0.86 -6.35 -4.17
CA HIS A 64 -0.22 -7.00 -4.93
C HIS A 64 0.32 -7.63 -6.21
N GLN A 65 1.21 -6.96 -6.94
CA GLN A 65 1.87 -7.53 -8.13
C GLN A 65 2.66 -8.79 -7.77
N TYR A 66 3.51 -8.72 -6.74
CA TYR A 66 4.24 -9.87 -6.20
C TYR A 66 3.31 -11.03 -5.86
N CYS A 67 2.24 -10.78 -5.09
CA CYS A 67 1.34 -11.83 -4.63
C CYS A 67 0.41 -12.39 -5.71
N ASN A 68 0.09 -11.60 -6.74
CA ASN A 68 -0.61 -12.14 -7.89
C ASN A 68 0.22 -13.22 -8.60
N GLN A 69 1.55 -13.04 -8.67
CA GLN A 69 2.48 -13.96 -9.31
C GLN A 69 2.89 -15.12 -8.38
N GLN A 70 3.20 -14.83 -7.12
CA GLN A 70 3.88 -15.77 -6.23
C GLN A 70 3.00 -16.50 -5.22
N PHE A 71 1.70 -16.18 -5.11
CA PHE A 71 0.83 -16.82 -4.12
C PHE A 71 0.81 -18.36 -4.15
N LYS A 72 1.02 -18.99 -5.32
CA LYS A 72 1.10 -20.46 -5.42
C LYS A 72 2.32 -21.05 -4.70
N TYR A 73 3.41 -20.29 -4.61
CA TYR A 73 4.69 -20.72 -4.03
C TYR A 73 4.94 -20.10 -2.67
N ASP A 74 4.33 -18.94 -2.40
CA ASP A 74 4.47 -18.20 -1.17
C ASP A 74 3.11 -17.70 -0.65
N ALA A 75 2.22 -18.66 -0.41
CA ALA A 75 0.91 -18.39 0.15
C ALA A 75 0.99 -17.75 1.54
N GLN A 76 2.01 -18.09 2.33
CA GLN A 76 2.18 -17.57 3.69
C GLN A 76 2.48 -16.06 3.66
N SER A 77 3.39 -15.61 2.80
CA SER A 77 3.72 -14.18 2.69
C SER A 77 2.63 -13.38 2.01
N CYS A 78 1.83 -14.02 1.15
CA CYS A 78 0.78 -13.38 0.38
C CYS A 78 -0.62 -13.54 0.95
N HIS A 79 -0.72 -14.16 2.12
CA HIS A 79 -1.98 -14.44 2.77
C HIS A 79 -2.82 -13.18 3.03
N GLY A 80 -2.16 -12.11 3.46
CA GLY A 80 -2.79 -10.80 3.67
C GLY A 80 -3.23 -10.15 2.36
N CYS A 81 -2.46 -10.29 1.28
CA CYS A 81 -2.72 -9.60 0.02
C CYS A 81 -3.72 -10.30 -0.92
N LYS A 82 -4.02 -11.60 -0.72
CA LYS A 82 -4.81 -12.40 -1.69
C LYS A 82 -5.94 -13.27 -1.11
N ARG A 83 -6.30 -13.15 0.16
CA ARG A 83 -7.53 -13.79 0.73
C ARG A 83 -8.78 -13.24 0.03
N PRO A 84 -10.00 -13.84 0.15
CA PRO A 84 -11.00 -13.89 -0.93
C PRO A 84 -11.39 -12.53 -1.55
N PHE A 85 -11.13 -11.44 -0.84
CA PHE A 85 -11.02 -10.10 -1.41
C PHE A 85 -9.64 -9.49 -1.06
N PRO A 86 -8.86 -9.01 -2.05
CA PRO A 86 -7.60 -8.34 -1.79
C PRO A 86 -7.86 -7.10 -0.92
N VAL A 87 -7.17 -7.03 0.22
CA VAL A 87 -7.23 -5.83 1.05
C VAL A 87 -6.36 -4.73 0.42
N PRO A 88 -6.81 -3.46 0.45
CA PRO A 88 -6.03 -2.35 -0.11
C PRO A 88 -4.66 -2.20 0.55
N ASN A 89 -4.61 -2.45 1.86
CA ASN A 89 -3.38 -2.41 2.65
C ASN A 89 -3.09 -3.81 3.19
N CYS A 90 -2.08 -4.46 2.64
CA CYS A 90 -1.55 -5.72 3.13
C CYS A 90 -0.11 -5.56 3.63
N PHE A 91 0.26 -6.46 4.52
CA PHE A 91 1.63 -6.62 4.98
C PHE A 91 2.19 -7.88 4.32
N ALA A 92 3.39 -7.79 3.77
CA ALA A 92 4.08 -8.95 3.26
C ALA A 92 5.17 -9.39 4.23
N SER A 93 5.48 -10.67 4.21
CA SER A 93 6.56 -11.23 5.03
C SER A 93 7.93 -10.79 4.49
N PRO A 94 9.03 -11.03 5.25
CA PRO A 94 10.41 -10.75 4.82
C PRO A 94 10.74 -11.31 3.44
N GLY A 95 10.05 -12.37 3.05
CA GLY A 95 10.21 -12.95 1.74
C GLY A 95 9.94 -11.98 0.58
N ALA A 96 8.91 -11.13 0.67
CA ALA A 96 8.63 -10.15 -0.39
C ALA A 96 9.66 -9.01 -0.37
N TRP A 97 10.14 -8.63 0.81
CA TRP A 97 11.07 -7.52 1.00
C TRP A 97 12.49 -7.86 0.51
N ASN A 98 12.87 -9.13 0.62
CA ASN A 98 14.15 -9.65 0.11
C ASN A 98 14.06 -10.07 -1.37
N SER A 99 13.04 -9.65 -2.11
CA SER A 99 12.85 -10.03 -3.52
C SER A 99 13.41 -9.02 -4.50
N VAL A 100 13.81 -9.55 -5.65
CA VAL A 100 14.24 -8.80 -6.84
C VAL A 100 13.08 -8.77 -7.84
N PHE A 101 12.91 -7.62 -8.48
CA PHE A 101 11.88 -7.35 -9.46
C PHE A 101 12.47 -6.85 -10.77
N VAL A 102 11.94 -7.32 -11.89
CA VAL A 102 12.29 -6.83 -13.22
C VAL A 102 11.26 -5.77 -13.62
N CYS A 103 11.74 -4.58 -13.97
CA CYS A 103 10.89 -3.54 -14.55
C CYS A 103 10.39 -3.97 -15.94
N LYS A 104 9.08 -3.88 -16.16
CA LYS A 104 8.43 -4.08 -17.47
C LYS A 104 7.98 -2.77 -18.12
N GLY A 105 8.16 -1.64 -17.44
CA GLY A 105 7.77 -0.30 -17.88
C GLY A 105 6.49 0.19 -17.21
N SER A 106 6.33 1.52 -17.13
CA SER A 106 5.13 2.21 -16.63
C SER A 106 4.60 1.65 -15.29
N GLU A 107 5.51 1.32 -14.35
CA GLU A 107 5.26 0.70 -13.04
C GLU A 107 4.84 -0.77 -12.98
N ARG A 108 4.94 -1.50 -14.07
CA ARG A 108 4.82 -2.96 -13.99
C ARG A 108 6.15 -3.56 -13.58
N TYR A 109 6.09 -4.39 -12.56
CA TYR A 109 7.24 -5.09 -12.00
C TYR A 109 6.89 -6.58 -11.89
N ASP A 110 7.70 -7.41 -12.54
CA ASP A 110 7.58 -8.84 -12.41
C ASP A 110 8.55 -9.36 -11.37
N PHE A 111 8.11 -10.33 -10.57
CA PHE A 111 9.00 -11.03 -9.66
C PHE A 111 10.08 -11.74 -10.48
N ALA A 112 11.34 -11.51 -10.12
CA ALA A 112 12.48 -12.18 -10.74
C ALA A 112 12.91 -13.39 -9.91
N TYR A 113 13.34 -13.13 -8.68
CA TYR A 113 13.79 -14.14 -7.73
C TYR A 113 13.83 -13.56 -6.31
N ARG A 114 13.91 -14.43 -5.31
CA ARG A 114 14.06 -14.07 -3.90
C ARG A 114 15.52 -14.24 -3.49
N CYS A 115 16.03 -13.32 -2.69
CA CYS A 115 17.29 -13.45 -2.00
C CYS A 115 17.12 -14.18 -0.66
N ASP A 116 18.10 -15.01 -0.30
CA ASP A 116 18.09 -15.76 0.96
C ASP A 116 18.23 -14.84 2.18
N LYS A 117 18.99 -13.74 2.03
CA LYS A 117 19.31 -12.84 3.14
C LYS A 117 18.83 -11.41 2.91
N TRP A 118 19.45 -10.69 1.99
CA TRP A 118 19.10 -9.31 1.68
C TRP A 118 19.31 -9.06 0.17
N CYS A 119 18.69 -7.98 -0.31
CA CYS A 119 18.84 -7.51 -1.67
C CYS A 119 19.45 -6.11 -1.61
N GLU A 120 20.50 -5.88 -2.40
CA GLU A 120 21.17 -4.59 -2.55
C GLU A 120 21.48 -4.36 -4.03
N ASP A 121 21.18 -3.18 -4.57
CA ASP A 121 21.45 -2.82 -5.97
C ASP A 121 20.96 -3.83 -7.03
N GLY A 122 19.76 -4.36 -6.81
CA GLY A 122 19.13 -5.35 -7.68
C GLY A 122 19.78 -6.73 -7.66
N LYS A 123 20.60 -7.03 -6.64
CA LYS A 123 21.34 -8.28 -6.49
C LYS A 123 21.21 -8.86 -5.09
N CYS A 124 21.32 -10.18 -4.99
CA CYS A 124 21.42 -10.87 -3.70
C CYS A 124 22.85 -10.82 -3.18
N VAL A 125 22.97 -10.72 -1.86
CA VAL A 125 24.22 -10.50 -1.12
C VAL A 125 24.25 -11.34 0.16
#